data_AF-A0A7D9L6J1-F1
#
_entry.id   AF-A0A7D9L6J1-F1
#
_cell.length_a   1.000
_cell.length_b   1.000
_cell.length_c   1.000
_cell.angle_alpha   90.00
_cell.angle_beta   90.00
_cell.angle_gamma   90.00
#
_symmetry.space_group_name_H-M   'P 1'
#
loop_
_entity.id
_entity.type
_entity.pdbx_description
1 polymer ?
#
loop_
_entity_poly.entity_id
_entity_poly.type
_entity_poly.pdbx_seq_one_letter_code
_entity_poly.pdbx_strand_id
1 'polypeptide(L)'
;SGDRKDSTAEPLYNLTGEVFELKGVFKWLRRTLIAFVQVTFGRTINREIRELVEWVVSEPMIVYYIQSFCDVMWPQGKLAPAAPVRTDAEKIKTRRKVKEKLLEMSPEVLQNLVGKRNCKLGIIKMFEAFQDIRTNKHLAYLIFELCIFTIFPEIRAETSQDLTSADTVKNSDDDVS
;
A
#
# COMPACT_ATOMS: atom_id res chain seq x y z
N SER A 1 -11.13 27.24 -2.30
CA SER A 1 -11.63 25.93 -1.85
C SER A 1 -11.01 24.71 -2.56
N GLY A 2 -9.86 24.80 -3.24
CA GLY A 2 -9.25 23.66 -3.96
C GLY A 2 -8.22 22.83 -3.18
N ASP A 3 -7.67 23.35 -2.08
CA ASP A 3 -6.46 22.79 -1.44
C ASP A 3 -6.65 21.43 -0.74
N ARG A 4 -7.84 21.17 -0.18
CA ARG A 4 -8.08 19.95 0.61
C ARG A 4 -8.13 18.66 -0.23
N LYS A 5 -8.40 18.75 -1.54
CA LYS A 5 -8.48 17.57 -2.43
C LYS A 5 -7.10 17.11 -2.91
N ASP A 6 -6.11 17.98 -2.92
CA ASP A 6 -4.76 17.64 -3.38
C ASP A 6 -3.93 16.97 -2.27
N SER A 7 -4.23 17.23 -0.99
CA SER A 7 -3.49 16.68 0.16
C SER A 7 -3.52 15.14 0.25
N THR A 8 -4.62 14.48 -0.12
CA THR A 8 -4.70 13.01 -0.12
C THR A 8 -3.95 12.35 -1.29
N ALA A 9 -3.80 13.05 -2.41
CA ALA A 9 -3.14 12.53 -3.61
C ALA A 9 -1.65 12.91 -3.68
N GLU A 10 -1.21 13.89 -2.89
CA GLU A 10 0.17 14.38 -2.83
C GLU A 10 1.22 13.27 -2.57
N PRO A 11 1.02 12.32 -1.64
CA PRO A 11 1.97 11.20 -1.48
C PRO A 11 2.09 10.34 -2.74
N LEU A 12 0.98 10.12 -3.45
CA LEU A 12 0.93 9.32 -4.67
C LEU A 12 1.66 10.03 -5.83
N TYR A 13 1.50 11.35 -5.93
CA TYR A 13 2.22 12.16 -6.89
C TYR A 13 3.73 12.14 -6.58
N ASN A 14 4.13 12.35 -5.33
CA ASN A 14 5.54 12.33 -4.94
C ASN A 14 6.20 10.98 -5.23
N LEU A 15 5.50 9.88 -4.92
CA LEU A 15 5.94 8.53 -5.26
C LEU A 15 6.12 8.35 -6.78
N THR A 16 5.15 8.81 -7.57
CA THR A 16 5.21 8.70 -9.05
C THR A 16 6.39 9.50 -9.61
N GLY A 17 6.64 10.71 -9.09
CA GLY A 17 7.77 11.55 -9.46
C GLY A 17 9.11 10.87 -9.21
N GLU A 18 9.26 10.25 -8.04
CA GLU A 18 10.48 9.55 -7.61
C GLU A 18 10.71 8.24 -8.39
N VAL A 19 9.64 7.45 -8.56
CA VAL A 19 9.67 6.16 -9.27
C VAL A 19 10.07 6.36 -10.73
N PHE A 20 9.51 7.36 -11.43
CA PHE A 20 9.78 7.57 -12.86
C PHE A 20 10.92 8.59 -13.15
N GLU A 21 11.64 9.07 -12.13
CA GLU A 21 12.74 10.04 -12.25
C GLU A 21 12.38 11.33 -13.01
N LEU A 22 11.21 11.87 -12.73
CA LEU A 22 10.63 12.97 -13.51
C LEU A 22 11.13 14.34 -13.03
N LYS A 23 12.45 14.55 -13.03
CA LYS A 23 13.05 15.84 -12.68
C LYS A 23 12.66 16.89 -13.74
N GLY A 24 11.88 17.89 -13.34
CA GLY A 24 11.48 19.03 -14.19
C GLY A 24 10.23 18.84 -15.06
N VAL A 25 9.76 17.59 -15.27
CA VAL A 25 8.58 17.28 -16.14
C VAL A 25 7.32 16.94 -15.34
N PHE A 26 7.45 16.86 -14.00
CA PHE A 26 6.39 16.41 -13.10
C PHE A 26 5.08 17.21 -13.20
N LYS A 27 5.15 18.54 -13.27
CA LYS A 27 3.96 19.40 -13.41
C LYS A 27 3.24 19.17 -14.74
N TRP A 28 3.98 18.90 -15.81
CA TRP A 28 3.41 18.56 -17.12
C TRP A 28 2.79 17.16 -17.09
N LEU A 29 3.50 16.18 -16.54
CA LEU A 29 2.98 14.81 -16.40
C LEU A 29 1.70 14.78 -15.56
N ARG A 30 1.66 15.48 -14.41
CA ARG A 30 0.47 15.58 -13.57
C ARG A 30 -0.74 16.07 -14.37
N ARG A 31 -0.56 17.13 -15.18
CA ARG A 31 -1.61 17.67 -16.04
C ARG A 31 -2.06 16.65 -17.09
N THR A 32 -1.12 16.00 -17.77
CA THR A 32 -1.42 15.00 -18.80
C THR A 32 -2.07 13.74 -18.21
N LEU A 33 -1.65 13.29 -17.03
CA LEU A 33 -2.20 12.13 -16.35
C LEU A 33 -3.62 12.40 -15.82
N ILE A 34 -3.87 13.59 -15.26
CA ILE A 34 -5.23 14.04 -14.90
C ILE A 34 -6.10 14.10 -16.15
N ALA A 35 -5.63 14.71 -17.24
CA ALA A 35 -6.38 14.80 -18.49
C ALA A 35 -6.66 13.42 -19.11
N PHE A 36 -5.67 12.52 -19.09
CA PHE A 36 -5.81 11.15 -19.55
C PHE A 36 -6.86 10.39 -18.72
N VAL A 37 -6.76 10.43 -17.39
CA VAL A 37 -7.74 9.80 -16.50
C VAL A 37 -9.14 10.38 -16.72
N GLN A 38 -9.27 11.68 -16.96
CA GLN A 38 -10.54 12.33 -17.29
C GLN A 38 -11.10 11.90 -18.66
N VAL A 39 -10.26 11.70 -19.67
CA VAL A 39 -10.68 11.29 -21.03
C VAL A 39 -11.04 9.81 -21.08
N THR A 40 -10.21 8.95 -20.49
CA THR A 40 -10.38 7.49 -20.56
C THR A 40 -11.35 6.97 -19.50
N PHE A 41 -11.47 7.67 -18.37
CA PHE A 41 -12.23 7.19 -17.21
C PHE A 41 -13.10 8.27 -16.53
N GLY A 42 -13.39 9.38 -17.20
CA GLY A 42 -13.88 10.64 -16.60
C GLY A 42 -15.05 10.59 -15.63
N ARG A 43 -16.07 9.76 -15.86
CA ARG A 43 -17.19 9.57 -14.90
C ARG A 43 -17.14 8.22 -14.20
N THR A 44 -16.45 7.25 -14.77
CA THR A 44 -16.45 5.87 -14.30
C THR A 44 -15.38 5.59 -13.27
N ILE A 45 -14.19 6.23 -13.27
CA ILE A 45 -13.11 5.79 -12.36
C ILE A 45 -13.51 5.84 -10.88
N ASN A 46 -14.19 6.89 -10.44
CA ASN A 46 -14.65 6.98 -9.05
C ASN A 46 -15.73 5.95 -8.75
N ARG A 47 -16.56 5.61 -9.73
CA ARG A 47 -17.60 4.59 -9.61
C ARG A 47 -16.99 3.19 -9.59
N GLU A 48 -16.12 2.86 -10.54
CA GLU A 48 -15.43 1.57 -10.64
C GLU A 48 -14.50 1.32 -9.46
N ILE A 49 -13.74 2.34 -9.00
CA ILE A 49 -12.93 2.23 -7.77
C ILE A 49 -13.85 2.00 -6.58
N ARG A 50 -14.96 2.72 -6.48
CA ARG A 50 -15.93 2.55 -5.39
C ARG A 50 -16.55 1.17 -5.42
N GLU A 51 -17.03 0.71 -6.57
CA GLU A 51 -17.62 -0.62 -6.77
C GLU A 51 -16.60 -1.72 -6.46
N LEU A 52 -15.34 -1.56 -6.87
CA LEU A 52 -14.25 -2.47 -6.52
C LEU A 52 -14.01 -2.49 -5.01
N VAL A 53 -13.90 -1.31 -4.38
CA VAL A 53 -13.69 -1.23 -2.93
C VAL A 53 -14.86 -1.85 -2.18
N GLU A 54 -16.09 -1.48 -2.54
CA GLU A 54 -17.34 -2.04 -1.98
C GLU A 54 -17.40 -3.55 -2.16
N TRP A 55 -16.95 -4.08 -3.31
CA TRP A 55 -16.84 -5.52 -3.53
C TRP A 55 -15.75 -6.17 -2.66
N VAL A 56 -14.52 -5.64 -2.66
CA VAL A 56 -13.38 -6.18 -1.90
C VAL A 56 -13.67 -6.20 -0.40
N VAL A 57 -14.38 -5.20 0.13
CA VAL A 57 -14.74 -5.11 1.55
C VAL A 57 -16.14 -5.66 1.85
N SER A 58 -16.79 -6.28 0.87
CA SER A 58 -18.11 -6.87 1.05
C SER A 58 -18.06 -8.03 2.05
N GLU A 59 -19.18 -8.26 2.73
CA GLU A 59 -19.30 -9.37 3.70
C GLU A 59 -18.88 -10.73 3.11
N PRO A 60 -19.27 -11.13 1.89
CA PRO A 60 -18.80 -12.38 1.29
C PRO A 60 -17.28 -12.44 1.12
N MET A 61 -16.64 -11.32 0.76
CA MET A 61 -15.18 -11.26 0.60
C MET A 61 -14.47 -11.32 1.94
N ILE A 62 -15.01 -10.67 2.98
CA ILE A 62 -14.47 -10.76 4.35
C ILE A 62 -14.55 -12.21 4.85
N VAL A 63 -15.70 -12.87 4.69
CA VAL A 63 -15.86 -14.30 5.03
C VAL A 63 -14.85 -15.15 4.25
N TYR A 64 -14.69 -14.89 2.95
CA TYR A 64 -13.70 -15.58 2.13
C TYR A 64 -12.26 -15.37 2.63
N TYR A 65 -11.88 -14.16 3.03
CA TYR A 65 -10.55 -13.88 3.57
C TYR A 65 -10.32 -14.58 4.91
N ILE A 66 -11.29 -14.55 5.81
CA ILE A 66 -11.22 -15.26 7.10
C ILE A 66 -11.09 -16.76 6.86
N GLN A 67 -11.93 -17.34 6.00
CA GLN A 67 -11.88 -18.77 5.69
C GLN A 67 -10.55 -19.15 5.06
N SER A 68 -10.07 -18.38 4.07
CA SER A 68 -8.77 -18.62 3.43
C SER A 68 -7.62 -18.52 4.43
N PHE A 69 -7.65 -17.54 5.34
CA PHE A 69 -6.66 -17.40 6.39
C PHE A 69 -6.69 -18.60 7.34
N CYS A 70 -7.87 -19.01 7.79
CA CYS A 70 -8.07 -20.19 8.63
C CYS A 70 -7.59 -21.47 7.93
N ASP A 71 -7.87 -21.64 6.64
CA ASP A 71 -7.47 -22.82 5.87
C ASP A 71 -5.94 -22.88 5.66
N VAL A 72 -5.28 -21.73 5.53
CA VAL A 72 -3.82 -21.63 5.41
C VAL A 72 -3.14 -21.86 6.76
N MET A 73 -3.68 -21.32 7.85
CA MET A 73 -3.08 -21.40 9.19
C MET A 73 -3.43 -22.70 9.92
N TRP A 74 -4.65 -23.20 9.72
CA TRP A 74 -5.19 -24.42 10.32
C TRP A 74 -5.87 -25.32 9.28
N PRO A 75 -5.13 -25.87 8.31
CA PRO A 75 -5.69 -26.84 7.37
C PRO A 75 -6.32 -28.01 8.15
N GLN A 76 -7.61 -28.25 7.92
CA GLN A 76 -8.41 -29.27 8.63
C GLN A 76 -8.42 -29.08 10.17
N GLY A 77 -8.30 -27.84 10.64
CA GLY A 77 -8.29 -27.50 12.07
C GLY A 77 -6.97 -27.79 12.79
N LYS A 78 -5.91 -28.19 12.08
CA LYS A 78 -4.57 -28.44 12.64
C LYS A 78 -3.61 -27.35 12.17
N LEU A 79 -2.79 -26.83 13.09
CA LEU A 79 -1.80 -25.81 12.76
C LEU A 79 -0.95 -26.26 11.57
N ALA A 80 -0.83 -25.39 10.57
CA ALA A 80 -0.10 -25.70 9.35
C ALA A 80 1.37 -26.03 9.65
N PRO A 81 1.94 -27.04 8.99
CA PRO A 81 3.36 -27.31 9.10
C PRO A 81 4.15 -26.10 8.62
N ALA A 82 5.33 -25.88 9.21
CA ALA A 82 6.22 -24.81 8.76
C ALA A 82 6.48 -24.96 7.26
N ALA A 83 6.24 -23.88 6.51
CA ALA A 83 6.51 -23.86 5.09
C ALA A 83 8.00 -24.19 4.85
N PRO A 84 8.33 -25.00 3.84
CA PRO A 84 9.72 -25.34 3.55
C PRO A 84 10.52 -24.08 3.26
N VAL A 85 11.69 -23.98 3.88
CA VAL A 85 12.58 -22.83 3.70
C VAL A 85 13.04 -22.82 2.25
N ARG A 86 12.69 -21.75 1.53
CA ARG A 86 13.11 -21.55 0.15
C ARG A 86 14.63 -21.42 0.06
N THR A 87 15.22 -22.12 -0.89
CA THR A 87 16.64 -21.98 -1.22
C THR A 87 16.92 -20.62 -1.88
N ASP A 88 18.15 -20.14 -1.79
CA ASP A 88 18.52 -18.87 -2.41
C ASP A 88 18.43 -18.92 -3.94
N ALA A 89 18.72 -20.07 -4.54
CA ALA A 89 18.52 -20.31 -5.97
C ALA A 89 17.04 -20.15 -6.38
N GLU A 90 16.11 -20.68 -5.60
CA GLU A 90 14.67 -20.53 -5.85
C GLU A 90 14.18 -19.09 -5.67
N LYS A 91 14.69 -18.39 -4.66
CA LYS A 91 14.38 -16.96 -4.44
C LYS A 91 14.85 -16.12 -5.62
N ILE A 92 16.10 -16.31 -6.05
CA ILE A 92 16.68 -15.60 -7.21
C ILE A 92 15.91 -15.92 -8.49
N LYS A 93 15.59 -17.20 -8.73
CA LYS A 93 14.81 -17.62 -9.90
C LYS A 93 13.44 -16.98 -9.94
N THR A 94 12.70 -16.98 -8.83
CA THR A 94 11.40 -16.32 -8.74
C THR A 94 11.53 -14.81 -8.91
N ARG A 95 12.51 -14.18 -8.27
CA ARG A 95 12.78 -12.74 -8.40
C ARG A 95 13.00 -12.34 -9.86
N ARG A 96 13.83 -13.07 -10.59
CA ARG A 96 14.09 -12.83 -12.02
C ARG A 96 12.82 -12.97 -12.85
N LYS A 97 12.09 -14.09 -12.68
CA LYS A 97 10.87 -14.37 -13.45
C LYS A 97 9.79 -13.30 -13.25
N VAL A 98 9.60 -12.84 -12.01
CA VAL A 98 8.62 -11.78 -11.70
C VAL A 98 9.06 -10.44 -12.30
N LYS A 99 10.36 -10.10 -12.19
CA LYS A 99 10.89 -8.86 -12.77
C LYS A 99 10.70 -8.81 -14.29
N GLU A 100 11.00 -9.91 -14.98
CA GLU A 100 10.76 -10.04 -16.42
C GLU A 100 9.26 -9.89 -16.75
N LYS A 101 8.40 -10.60 -15.99
CA LYS A 101 6.96 -10.54 -16.23
C LYS A 101 6.36 -9.15 -16.02
N LEU A 102 6.81 -8.44 -14.99
CA LEU A 102 6.38 -7.06 -14.73
C LEU A 102 6.77 -6.10 -15.85
N LEU A 103 7.96 -6.29 -16.44
CA LEU A 103 8.41 -5.50 -17.58
C LEU A 103 7.61 -5.79 -18.85
N GLU A 104 7.26 -7.06 -19.09
CA GLU A 104 6.36 -7.47 -20.19
C GLU A 104 4.95 -6.88 -20.04
N MET A 105 4.45 -6.80 -18.81
CA MET A 105 3.11 -6.27 -18.51
C MET A 105 3.04 -4.73 -18.48
N SER A 106 4.09 -4.03 -18.92
CA SER A 106 4.12 -2.57 -18.92
C SER A 106 3.07 -1.98 -19.88
N PRO A 107 2.07 -1.22 -19.40
CA PRO A 107 1.00 -0.70 -20.26
C PRO A 107 1.55 0.26 -21.32
N GLU A 108 1.15 0.11 -22.59
CA GLU A 108 1.58 1.00 -23.68
C GLU A 108 1.25 2.47 -23.40
N VAL A 109 0.09 2.72 -22.79
CA VAL A 109 -0.32 4.04 -22.32
C VAL A 109 0.71 4.67 -21.40
N LEU A 110 1.20 3.91 -20.42
CA LEU A 110 2.19 4.39 -19.46
C LEU A 110 3.52 4.67 -20.16
N GLN A 111 3.93 3.79 -21.07
CA GLN A 111 5.14 3.97 -21.88
C GLN A 111 5.07 5.23 -22.76
N ASN A 112 3.91 5.52 -23.35
CA ASN A 112 3.70 6.72 -24.17
C ASN A 112 3.68 8.00 -23.32
N LEU A 113 3.27 7.89 -22.06
CA LEU A 113 3.13 9.03 -21.16
C LEU A 113 4.47 9.46 -20.53
N VAL A 114 5.27 8.52 -20.03
CA VAL A 114 6.54 8.82 -19.34
C VAL A 114 7.78 8.52 -20.20
N GLY A 115 7.60 7.88 -21.35
CA GLY A 115 8.67 7.34 -22.19
C GLY A 115 9.06 5.91 -21.81
N LYS A 116 9.33 5.07 -22.81
CA LYS A 116 9.67 3.64 -22.64
C LYS A 116 10.80 3.40 -21.63
N ARG A 117 11.85 4.23 -21.69
CA ARG A 117 13.01 4.13 -20.78
C ARG A 117 12.60 4.41 -19.32
N ASN A 118 11.90 5.51 -19.08
CA ASN A 118 11.51 5.90 -17.73
C ASN A 118 10.47 4.93 -17.16
N CYS A 119 9.54 4.43 -17.99
CA CYS A 119 8.61 3.38 -17.59
C CYS A 119 9.34 2.12 -17.11
N LYS A 120 10.35 1.66 -17.87
CA LYS A 120 11.17 0.50 -17.50
C LYS A 120 11.92 0.74 -16.19
N LEU A 121 12.55 1.90 -16.03
CA LEU A 121 13.27 2.27 -14.80
C LEU A 121 12.33 2.35 -13.60
N GLY A 122 11.14 2.92 -13.76
CA GLY A 122 10.15 3.02 -12.70
C GLY A 122 9.60 1.67 -12.26
N ILE A 123 9.28 0.78 -13.20
CA ILE A 123 8.86 -0.59 -12.85
C ILE A 123 9.98 -1.32 -12.10
N ILE A 124 11.24 -1.17 -12.52
CA ILE A 124 12.38 -1.76 -11.81
C ILE A 124 12.51 -1.18 -10.41
N LYS A 125 12.49 0.15 -10.25
CA LYS A 125 12.59 0.80 -8.93
C LYS A 125 11.49 0.34 -7.98
N MET A 126 10.25 0.29 -8.46
CA MET A 126 9.13 -0.18 -7.67
C MET A 126 9.29 -1.65 -7.28
N PHE A 127 9.74 -2.50 -8.22
CA PHE A 127 10.07 -3.89 -7.92
C PHE A 127 11.14 -4.01 -6.83
N GLU A 128 12.23 -3.25 -6.92
CA GLU A 128 13.30 -3.27 -5.92
C GLU A 128 12.83 -2.75 -4.56
N ALA A 129 11.96 -1.73 -4.51
CA ALA A 129 11.35 -1.26 -3.26
C ALA A 129 10.56 -2.38 -2.56
N PHE A 130 9.81 -3.17 -3.33
CA PHE A 130 9.12 -4.36 -2.80
C PHE A 130 10.05 -5.51 -2.40
N GLN A 131 11.34 -5.48 -2.72
CA GLN A 131 12.29 -6.50 -2.24
C GLN A 131 12.83 -6.19 -0.84
N ASP A 132 12.63 -4.99 -0.30
CA ASP A 132 13.08 -4.63 1.04
C ASP A 132 12.14 -5.22 2.10
N ILE A 133 12.60 -6.32 2.72
CA ILE A 133 11.86 -7.01 3.77
C ILE A 133 11.59 -6.14 5.00
N ARG A 134 12.48 -5.21 5.35
CA ARG A 134 12.33 -4.38 6.55
C ARG A 134 11.24 -3.35 6.32
N THR A 135 11.30 -2.68 5.17
CA THR A 135 10.29 -1.70 4.77
C THR A 135 8.92 -2.35 4.60
N ASN A 136 8.85 -3.52 3.94
CA ASN A 136 7.60 -4.28 3.80
C ASN A 136 7.05 -4.74 5.15
N LYS A 137 7.90 -5.18 6.07
CA LYS A 137 7.49 -5.59 7.42
C LYS A 137 6.89 -4.42 8.19
N HIS A 138 7.52 -3.25 8.12
CA HIS A 138 6.99 -2.05 8.74
C HIS A 138 5.64 -1.64 8.15
N LEU A 139 5.52 -1.64 6.82
CA LEU A 139 4.26 -1.37 6.13
C LEU A 139 3.15 -2.35 6.56
N ALA A 140 3.46 -3.64 6.67
CA ALA A 140 2.50 -4.65 7.12
C ALA A 140 2.01 -4.38 8.55
N TYR A 141 2.91 -3.96 9.46
CA TYR A 141 2.50 -3.60 10.81
C TYR A 141 1.61 -2.36 10.87
N LEU A 142 1.90 -1.33 10.06
CA LEU A 142 1.03 -0.16 9.97
C LEU A 142 -0.36 -0.53 9.45
N ILE A 143 -0.44 -1.37 8.42
CA ILE A 143 -1.74 -1.85 7.91
C ILE A 143 -2.47 -2.65 8.98
N PHE A 144 -1.77 -3.54 9.69
CA PHE A 144 -2.35 -4.36 10.75
C PHE A 144 -2.87 -3.51 11.91
N GLU A 145 -2.09 -2.52 12.35
CA GLU A 145 -2.49 -1.54 13.36
C GLU A 145 -3.76 -0.78 12.93
N LEU A 146 -3.79 -0.28 11.69
CA LEU A 146 -4.97 0.40 11.15
C LEU A 146 -6.20 -0.52 11.13
N CYS A 147 -6.04 -1.79 10.75
CA CYS A 147 -7.13 -2.77 10.80
C CYS A 147 -7.63 -2.97 12.23
N ILE A 148 -6.73 -3.15 13.21
CA ILE A 148 -7.09 -3.31 14.61
C ILE A 148 -7.90 -2.11 15.10
N PHE A 149 -7.41 -0.89 14.88
CA PHE A 149 -8.11 0.31 15.35
C PHE A 149 -9.43 0.59 14.60
N THR A 150 -9.58 0.07 13.39
CA THR A 150 -10.83 0.19 12.64
C THR A 150 -11.87 -0.82 13.11
N ILE A 151 -11.46 -2.05 13.43
CA ILE A 151 -12.35 -3.14 13.86
C ILE A 151 -12.69 -3.01 15.34
N PHE A 152 -11.71 -2.63 16.17
CA PHE A 152 -11.81 -2.50 17.62
C PHE A 152 -11.45 -1.07 18.04
N PRO A 153 -12.34 -0.10 17.80
CA PRO A 153 -12.08 1.30 18.11
C PRO A 153 -11.81 1.54 19.61
N GLU A 154 -12.26 0.64 20.50
CA GLU A 154 -12.06 0.72 21.95
C GLU A 154 -10.57 0.66 22.32
N ILE A 155 -9.78 -0.15 21.61
CA ILE A 155 -8.33 -0.32 21.86
C ILE A 155 -7.57 1.01 21.65
N ARG A 156 -8.04 1.82 20.71
CA ARG A 156 -7.44 3.13 20.43
C ARG A 156 -7.75 4.14 21.55
N ALA A 157 -8.93 4.03 22.16
CA ALA A 157 -9.35 4.91 23.25
C ALA A 157 -8.53 4.65 24.53
N GLU A 158 -8.30 3.38 24.86
CA GLU A 158 -7.45 2.97 26.00
C GLU A 158 -6.00 3.41 25.82
N THR A 159 -5.41 3.17 24.63
CA THR A 159 -4.03 3.62 24.33
C THR A 159 -3.88 5.14 24.46
N SER A 160 -4.92 5.92 24.13
CA SER A 160 -4.91 7.38 24.25
C SER A 160 -5.08 7.84 25.70
N GLN A 161 -5.86 7.12 26.50
CA GLN A 161 -6.05 7.40 27.94
C GLN A 161 -4.80 7.14 28.77
N ASP A 162 -4.02 6.10 28.44
CA ASP A 162 -2.77 5.78 29.13
C ASP A 162 -1.70 6.87 28.91
N LEU A 163 -1.62 7.44 27.71
CA LEU A 163 -0.73 8.56 27.42
C LEU A 163 -1.12 9.83 28.21
N THR A 164 -2.42 10.13 28.31
CA THR A 164 -2.89 11.29 29.11
C THR A 164 -2.74 11.09 30.62
N SER A 165 -2.82 9.84 31.10
CA SER A 165 -2.67 9.52 32.52
C SER A 165 -1.19 9.56 32.93
N ALA A 166 -0.28 9.11 32.05
CA ALA A 166 1.16 9.22 32.27
C ALA A 166 1.66 10.67 32.31
N ASP A 167 1.12 11.56 31.46
CA ASP A 167 1.45 13.00 31.48
C ASP A 167 0.87 13.72 32.71
N THR A 168 -0.28 13.26 33.24
CA THR A 168 -0.88 13.82 34.46
C THR A 168 -0.10 13.44 35.72
N VAL A 169 0.44 12.21 35.80
CA VAL A 169 1.28 11.75 36.92
C VAL A 169 2.65 12.42 36.91
N LYS A 170 3.21 12.71 35.73
CA LYS A 170 4.51 13.40 35.61
C LYS A 170 4.45 14.86 36.08
N ASN A 171 3.36 15.57 35.78
CA ASN A 171 3.17 16.96 36.22
C ASN A 171 2.86 17.10 37.72
N SER A 172 2.44 16.04 38.43
CA SER A 172 2.25 16.09 39.88
C SER A 172 3.52 15.86 40.70
N ASP A 173 4.53 15.22 40.11
CA ASP A 173 5.83 14.99 40.78
C ASP A 173 6.78 16.20 40.66
N ASP A 174 6.60 17.06 39.65
CA ASP A 174 7.41 18.28 39.45
C ASP A 174 6.91 19.49 40.27
N ASP A 175 5.73 19.40 40.91
CA ASP A 175 5.13 20.49 41.74
C ASP A 175 5.34 20.25 43.26
N VAL A 176 6.09 19.21 43.62
CA VAL A 176 6.53 18.90 45.00
C VAL A 176 8.06 18.82 45.04
N SER A 177 8.73 19.95 44.84
CA SER A 177 10.16 20.15 45.16
C SER A 177 10.46 21.61 45.50
#